data_AF-A0A3C1PCW1-F1
#
_entry.id   AF-A0A3C1PCW1-F1
#
_cell.length_a   1.000
_cell.length_b   1.000
_cell.length_c   1.000
_cell.angle_alpha   90.00
_cell.angle_beta   90.00
_cell.angle_gamma   90.00
#
_symmetry.space_group_name_H-M   'P 1'
#
loop_
_entity.id
_entity.type
_entity.pdbx_description
1 polymer ?
#
loop_
_entity_poly.entity_id
_entity_poly.type
_entity_poly.pdbx_seq_one_letter_code
_entity_poly.pdbx_strand_id
1 'polypeptide(L)'
;MNNYRLEQSKNRKQVFDNFLQIEQKVGANSDKLAFLDKGIDQSRYQNISQNYPQYLSRKPLQYSPYPPLGKIPYIDQEGLNFLHPQITEACISLGRFEAGELKTIWLGKNPLKTAQFWSTTKIIAPLYILSQIDQKFPQCNITNLQLKDSENPNVNLSMELAIEDMITYHEKIASSNGLATLFKRFETRYNLEAWVQKITGNNSLKFQGDYGEDPTIKNPTIFDPETKKIILKSVLNSPQGDNFVSAYDLTRIISLIGWYNYLPTQCQLPNLQQTSLNCLIKAMGKDTARYVDVALETLGIEQVITSTVIISKMGYGDSQIRQTLEACYMAFVQFIDPLPNANQKPTQFRTLALTLRGGIPINNMEDFNRIALELDARMAAEVTEIIRRVVAEELDQLY
;
A
#
# COMPACT_ATOMS: atom_id res chain seq x y z
N MET A 1 15.46 -11.46 -20.11
CA MET A 1 16.33 -12.62 -19.81
C MET A 1 17.37 -12.80 -20.91
N ASN A 2 18.63 -13.07 -20.57
CA ASN A 2 19.72 -13.19 -21.54
C ASN A 2 19.72 -14.57 -22.22
N ASN A 3 18.71 -14.83 -23.06
CA ASN A 3 18.46 -16.11 -23.74
C ASN A 3 19.65 -16.59 -24.57
N TYR A 4 20.54 -15.69 -24.99
CA TYR A 4 21.73 -16.00 -25.77
C TYR A 4 22.67 -16.99 -25.07
N ARG A 5 22.94 -16.82 -23.76
CA ARG A 5 23.84 -17.72 -23.03
C ARG A 5 23.22 -19.12 -22.80
N LEU A 6 21.90 -19.19 -22.67
CA LEU A 6 21.16 -20.46 -22.56
C LEU A 6 21.14 -21.23 -23.89
N GLU A 7 21.02 -20.52 -25.01
CA GLU A 7 21.13 -21.14 -26.33
C GLU A 7 22.55 -21.62 -26.62
N GLN A 8 23.57 -20.82 -26.29
CA GLN A 8 24.97 -21.21 -26.45
C GLN A 8 25.35 -22.46 -25.62
N SER A 9 24.75 -22.66 -24.46
CA SER A 9 25.07 -23.82 -23.60
C SER A 9 24.54 -25.15 -24.16
N LYS A 10 23.68 -25.14 -25.20
CA LYS A 10 23.28 -26.35 -25.93
C LYS A 10 24.46 -27.01 -26.66
N ASN A 11 25.50 -26.25 -27.01
CA ASN A 11 26.73 -26.81 -27.57
C ASN A 11 27.60 -27.44 -26.46
N ARG A 12 27.29 -28.68 -26.10
CA ARG A 12 27.95 -29.40 -25.00
C ARG A 12 29.47 -29.53 -25.16
N LYS A 13 29.97 -29.67 -26.39
CA LYS A 13 31.41 -29.77 -26.66
C LYS A 13 32.12 -28.47 -26.31
N GLN A 14 31.59 -27.35 -26.80
CA GLN A 14 32.14 -26.03 -26.50
C GLN A 14 32.08 -25.70 -25.00
N VAL A 15 31.00 -26.08 -24.31
CA VAL A 15 30.89 -25.93 -22.85
C VAL A 15 31.96 -26.73 -22.13
N PHE A 16 32.16 -28.00 -22.52
CA PHE A 16 33.20 -28.85 -21.94
C PHE A 16 34.59 -28.27 -22.17
N ASP A 17 34.93 -27.89 -23.40
CA ASP A 17 36.23 -27.32 -23.75
C ASP A 17 36.51 -26.05 -22.93
N ASN A 18 35.49 -25.20 -22.73
CA ASN A 18 35.59 -24.03 -21.88
C ASN A 18 35.87 -24.37 -20.41
N PHE A 19 35.19 -25.38 -19.85
CA PHE A 19 35.41 -25.80 -18.46
C PHE A 19 36.77 -26.47 -18.27
N LEU A 20 37.22 -27.27 -19.24
CA LEU A 20 38.56 -27.86 -19.23
C LEU A 20 39.66 -26.79 -19.28
N GLN A 21 39.47 -25.74 -20.07
CA GLN A 21 40.39 -24.59 -20.08
C GLN A 21 40.43 -23.86 -18.73
N ILE A 22 39.31 -23.78 -18.02
CA ILE A 22 39.28 -23.18 -16.67
C ILE A 22 40.10 -24.02 -15.69
N GLU A 23 39.89 -25.35 -15.67
CA GLU A 23 40.68 -26.30 -14.86
C GLU A 23 42.19 -26.11 -15.11
N GLN A 24 42.60 -26.08 -16.38
CA GLN A 24 44.00 -25.87 -16.77
C GLN A 24 44.54 -24.51 -16.32
N LYS A 25 43.77 -23.43 -16.48
CA LYS A 25 44.20 -22.07 -16.14
C LYS A 25 44.41 -21.85 -14.64
N VAL A 26 43.64 -22.53 -13.80
CA VAL A 26 43.79 -22.41 -12.34
C VAL A 26 44.81 -23.41 -11.78
N GLY A 27 45.46 -24.20 -12.64
CA GLY A 27 46.47 -25.19 -12.24
C GLY A 27 45.88 -26.39 -11.49
N ALA A 28 44.63 -26.75 -11.79
CA ALA A 28 43.99 -27.90 -11.17
C ALA A 28 44.68 -29.22 -11.53
N ASN A 29 44.60 -30.19 -10.63
CA ASN A 29 45.18 -31.52 -10.79
C ASN A 29 44.32 -32.59 -10.09
N SER A 30 44.78 -33.84 -10.08
CA SER A 30 44.05 -34.98 -9.50
C SER A 30 43.71 -34.82 -8.02
N ASP A 31 44.48 -34.03 -7.28
CA ASP A 31 44.33 -33.86 -5.83
C ASP A 31 43.56 -32.58 -5.48
N LYS A 32 43.41 -31.64 -6.44
CA LYS A 32 42.68 -30.39 -6.27
C LYS A 32 42.11 -29.90 -7.60
N LEU A 33 40.83 -30.10 -7.81
CA LEU A 33 40.06 -29.75 -9.00
C LEU A 33 39.40 -28.38 -8.84
N ALA A 34 39.28 -27.61 -9.92
CA ALA A 34 38.78 -26.24 -9.91
C ALA A 34 37.32 -26.13 -9.49
N PHE A 35 36.50 -27.09 -9.91
CA PHE A 35 35.05 -27.08 -9.63
C PHE A 35 34.67 -27.93 -8.42
N LEU A 36 35.28 -29.11 -8.27
CA LEU A 36 34.96 -30.05 -7.18
C LEU A 36 35.35 -29.45 -5.82
N ASP A 37 36.55 -28.88 -5.73
CA ASP A 37 37.13 -28.40 -4.47
C ASP A 37 36.89 -26.91 -4.24
N LYS A 38 35.95 -26.31 -4.97
CA LYS A 38 35.63 -24.88 -4.90
C LYS A 38 35.11 -24.44 -3.53
N GLY A 39 34.35 -25.32 -2.87
CA GLY A 39 33.72 -25.04 -1.57
C GLY A 39 32.70 -23.89 -1.63
N ILE A 40 32.01 -23.65 -0.50
CA ILE A 40 31.04 -22.55 -0.41
C ILE A 40 31.74 -21.18 -0.34
N ASP A 41 32.97 -21.11 0.19
CA ASP A 41 33.69 -19.86 0.41
C ASP A 41 34.11 -19.14 -0.87
N GLN A 42 34.16 -19.86 -1.99
CA GLN A 42 34.39 -19.28 -3.33
C GLN A 42 33.11 -19.21 -4.16
N SER A 43 31.95 -19.51 -3.55
CA SER A 43 30.65 -19.42 -4.21
C SER A 43 30.13 -17.98 -4.15
N ARG A 44 29.61 -17.50 -5.28
CA ARG A 44 28.85 -16.24 -5.31
C ARG A 44 27.59 -16.25 -4.43
N TYR A 45 27.20 -17.43 -3.94
CA TYR A 45 26.04 -17.64 -3.08
C TYR A 45 26.41 -17.82 -1.60
N GLN A 46 27.68 -17.67 -1.21
CA GLN A 46 28.13 -17.85 0.17
C GLN A 46 27.28 -17.02 1.16
N ASN A 47 27.08 -15.74 0.84
CA ASN A 47 26.36 -14.78 1.69
C ASN A 47 24.85 -15.05 1.80
N ILE A 48 24.27 -15.88 0.91
CA ILE A 48 22.85 -16.24 0.97
C ILE A 48 22.62 -17.66 1.51
N SER A 49 23.68 -18.45 1.75
CA SER A 49 23.57 -19.84 2.20
C SER A 49 22.85 -20.00 3.53
N GLN A 50 22.96 -19.01 4.43
CA GLN A 50 22.26 -19.00 5.72
C GLN A 50 20.74 -19.01 5.56
N ASN A 51 20.22 -18.53 4.42
CA ASN A 51 18.79 -18.46 4.13
C ASN A 51 18.28 -19.71 3.37
N TYR A 52 19.14 -20.69 3.06
CA TYR A 52 18.71 -21.88 2.31
C TYR A 52 17.55 -22.66 2.94
N PRO A 53 17.51 -22.92 4.27
CA PRO A 53 16.36 -23.59 4.88
C PRO A 53 15.04 -22.85 4.61
N GLN A 54 15.10 -21.52 4.61
CA GLN A 54 13.96 -20.66 4.33
C GLN A 54 13.55 -20.72 2.87
N TYR A 55 14.51 -20.62 1.93
CA TYR A 55 14.23 -20.73 0.50
C TYR A 55 13.63 -22.07 0.12
N LEU A 56 14.09 -23.17 0.73
CA LEU A 56 13.54 -24.51 0.53
C LEU A 56 12.12 -24.67 1.07
N SER A 57 11.73 -23.84 2.05
CA SER A 57 10.36 -23.82 2.60
C SER A 57 9.40 -22.93 1.82
N ARG A 58 9.91 -22.12 0.88
CA ARG A 58 9.11 -21.16 0.11
C ARG A 58 8.20 -21.89 -0.87
N LYS A 59 6.91 -21.59 -0.81
CA LYS A 59 5.91 -22.14 -1.74
C LYS A 59 5.83 -21.25 -2.98
N PRO A 60 5.49 -21.82 -4.16
CA PRO A 60 5.11 -21.04 -5.33
C PRO A 60 4.07 -19.98 -4.98
N LEU A 61 4.32 -18.75 -5.40
CA LEU A 61 3.32 -17.70 -5.37
C LEU A 61 2.18 -18.13 -6.30
N GLN A 62 0.99 -18.28 -5.73
CA GLN A 62 -0.20 -18.67 -6.48
C GLN A 62 -1.28 -17.62 -6.31
N TYR A 63 -1.72 -17.06 -7.44
CA TYR A 63 -2.89 -16.20 -7.50
C TYR A 63 -4.09 -16.95 -6.93
N SER A 64 -4.65 -16.38 -5.87
CA SER A 64 -5.75 -16.98 -5.11
C SER A 64 -6.95 -16.03 -5.10
N PRO A 65 -8.19 -16.52 -4.91
CA PRO A 65 -9.34 -15.64 -4.74
C PRO A 65 -9.06 -14.56 -3.68
N TYR A 66 -9.51 -13.34 -3.95
CA TYR A 66 -9.38 -12.25 -2.98
C TYR A 66 -9.98 -12.65 -1.62
N PRO A 67 -9.28 -12.46 -0.49
CA PRO A 67 -9.69 -13.07 0.77
C PRO A 67 -10.95 -12.37 1.30
N PRO A 68 -11.89 -13.13 1.93
CA PRO A 68 -13.06 -12.55 2.61
C PRO A 68 -12.68 -11.52 3.67
N LEU A 69 -13.62 -10.65 4.04
CA LEU A 69 -13.43 -9.74 5.17
C LEU A 69 -13.08 -10.52 6.45
N GLY A 70 -12.19 -9.96 7.27
CA GLY A 70 -11.78 -10.58 8.53
C GLY A 70 -10.77 -11.72 8.39
N LYS A 71 -10.33 -12.05 7.17
CA LYS A 71 -9.32 -13.08 6.92
C LYS A 71 -8.04 -12.48 6.35
N ILE A 72 -6.93 -12.69 7.07
CA ILE A 72 -5.60 -12.39 6.56
C ILE A 72 -5.22 -13.44 5.50
N PRO A 73 -4.86 -13.06 4.26
CA PRO A 73 -4.38 -13.99 3.24
C PRO A 73 -3.01 -14.55 3.61
N TYR A 74 -2.56 -15.56 2.87
CA TYR A 74 -1.14 -15.88 2.85
C TYR A 74 -0.37 -14.70 2.26
N ILE A 75 0.59 -14.16 3.02
CA ILE A 75 1.48 -13.08 2.58
C ILE A 75 2.88 -13.68 2.54
N ASP A 76 3.53 -13.63 1.37
CA ASP A 76 4.95 -13.94 1.27
C ASP A 76 5.75 -12.84 1.96
N GLN A 77 6.17 -13.10 3.19
CA GLN A 77 6.82 -12.11 4.05
C GLN A 77 8.20 -11.66 3.57
N GLU A 78 8.74 -12.33 2.55
CA GLU A 78 10.05 -12.01 1.97
C GLU A 78 9.95 -11.46 0.56
N GLY A 79 8.74 -11.44 -0.01
CA GLY A 79 8.50 -11.04 -1.39
C GLY A 79 9.00 -9.62 -1.69
N LEU A 80 9.16 -8.78 -0.66
CA LEU A 80 9.63 -7.40 -0.77
C LEU A 80 10.99 -7.15 -0.10
N ASN A 81 11.79 -8.19 0.18
CA ASN A 81 13.12 -8.03 0.78
C ASN A 81 14.14 -7.34 -0.14
N PHE A 82 13.83 -7.21 -1.44
CA PHE A 82 14.63 -6.39 -2.35
C PHE A 82 14.52 -4.88 -2.05
N LEU A 83 13.48 -4.44 -1.35
CA LEU A 83 13.31 -3.05 -0.97
C LEU A 83 14.42 -2.62 -0.02
N HIS A 84 14.92 -1.40 -0.19
CA HIS A 84 16.00 -0.86 0.63
C HIS A 84 15.70 -0.97 2.14
N PRO A 85 16.71 -1.19 3.01
CA PRO A 85 16.51 -1.33 4.45
C PRO A 85 15.78 -0.18 5.13
N GLN A 86 15.85 1.03 4.58
CA GLN A 86 15.08 2.20 5.07
C GLN A 86 13.56 2.02 4.91
N ILE A 87 13.10 1.17 4.00
CA ILE A 87 11.70 0.73 3.97
C ILE A 87 11.55 -0.41 4.97
N THR A 88 11.02 -0.10 6.14
CA THR A 88 10.99 -1.00 7.30
C THR A 88 9.77 -1.92 7.29
N GLU A 89 8.63 -1.43 6.80
CA GLU A 89 7.41 -2.22 6.63
C GLU A 89 6.82 -1.96 5.22
N ALA A 90 6.45 -3.02 4.54
CA ALA A 90 5.81 -2.96 3.23
C ALA A 90 4.83 -4.12 3.04
N CYS A 91 3.75 -3.85 2.31
CA CYS A 91 2.84 -4.88 1.82
C CYS A 91 2.29 -4.49 0.46
N ILE A 92 2.28 -5.44 -0.48
CA ILE A 92 1.72 -5.29 -1.82
C ILE A 92 0.72 -6.40 -2.05
N SER A 93 -0.43 -6.07 -2.63
CA SER A 93 -1.34 -7.02 -3.23
C SER A 93 -1.37 -6.80 -4.74
N LEU A 94 -0.96 -7.81 -5.51
CA LEU A 94 -1.07 -7.78 -6.97
C LEU A 94 -2.36 -8.46 -7.39
N GLY A 95 -3.11 -7.84 -8.29
CA GLY A 95 -4.35 -8.40 -8.83
C GLY A 95 -4.18 -8.88 -10.26
N ARG A 96 -4.85 -9.98 -10.58
CA ARG A 96 -4.98 -10.53 -11.93
C ARG A 96 -6.39 -11.06 -12.12
N PHE A 97 -6.94 -10.93 -13.32
CA PHE A 97 -8.22 -11.53 -13.66
C PHE A 97 -8.03 -12.90 -14.31
N GLU A 98 -8.67 -13.90 -13.74
CA GLU A 98 -8.69 -15.27 -14.26
C GLU A 98 -10.15 -15.73 -14.34
N ALA A 99 -10.60 -16.12 -15.54
CA ALA A 99 -12.01 -16.47 -15.80
C ALA A 99 -13.01 -15.39 -15.33
N GLY A 100 -12.63 -14.11 -15.42
CA GLY A 100 -13.47 -12.97 -14.99
C GLY A 100 -13.43 -12.67 -13.50
N GLU A 101 -12.72 -13.46 -12.69
CA GLU A 101 -12.60 -13.25 -11.25
C GLU A 101 -11.26 -12.61 -10.89
N LEU A 102 -11.28 -11.66 -9.97
CA LEU A 102 -10.06 -11.12 -9.38
C LEU A 102 -9.40 -12.17 -8.48
N LYS A 103 -8.18 -12.55 -8.86
CA LYS A 103 -7.24 -13.29 -8.04
C LYS A 103 -6.14 -12.36 -7.58
N THR A 104 -5.56 -12.65 -6.42
CA THR A 104 -4.47 -11.86 -5.85
C THR A 104 -3.34 -12.71 -5.31
N ILE A 105 -2.15 -12.12 -5.28
CA ILE A 105 -1.04 -12.54 -4.44
C ILE A 105 -0.67 -11.41 -3.49
N TRP A 106 -0.10 -11.75 -2.35
CA TRP A 106 0.27 -10.80 -1.32
C TRP A 106 1.73 -10.97 -0.97
N LEU A 107 2.48 -9.88 -1.04
CA LEU A 107 3.91 -9.82 -0.80
C LEU A 107 4.16 -8.84 0.36
N GLY A 108 5.17 -9.13 1.17
CA GLY A 108 5.46 -8.35 2.35
C GLY A 108 6.94 -8.15 2.61
N LYS A 109 7.21 -7.17 3.45
CA LYS A 109 8.42 -6.99 4.26
C LYS A 109 7.92 -6.51 5.63
N ASN A 110 8.01 -7.33 6.66
CA ASN A 110 7.35 -7.10 7.95
C ASN A 110 5.86 -6.67 7.82
N PRO A 111 5.05 -7.33 6.97
CA PRO A 111 3.76 -6.79 6.52
C PRO A 111 2.72 -6.63 7.64
N LEU A 112 2.78 -7.47 8.67
CA LEU A 112 1.84 -7.50 9.81
C LEU A 112 2.37 -6.77 11.05
N LYS A 113 3.60 -6.25 11.01
CA LYS A 113 4.16 -5.49 12.13
C LYS A 113 3.40 -4.18 12.27
N THR A 114 2.83 -3.95 13.44
CA THR A 114 2.06 -2.74 13.72
C THR A 114 2.99 -1.59 14.09
N ALA A 115 2.70 -0.40 13.57
CA ALA A 115 3.46 0.82 13.78
C ALA A 115 2.56 2.05 13.55
N GLN A 116 3.09 3.25 13.82
CA GLN A 116 2.43 4.48 13.38
C GLN A 116 2.58 4.61 11.87
N PHE A 117 1.45 4.80 11.19
CA PHE A 117 1.38 5.09 9.76
C PHE A 117 0.90 6.52 9.46
N TRP A 118 0.93 7.40 10.47
CA TRP A 118 0.64 8.83 10.35
C TRP A 118 -0.70 9.10 9.64
N SER A 119 -0.74 10.16 8.83
CA SER A 119 -1.90 10.61 8.05
C SER A 119 -2.43 9.57 7.05
N THR A 120 -1.68 8.52 6.74
CA THR A 120 -2.12 7.42 5.87
C THR A 120 -3.38 6.74 6.42
N THR A 121 -3.57 6.76 7.74
CA THR A 121 -4.73 6.16 8.42
C THR A 121 -5.99 7.03 8.39
N LYS A 122 -5.91 8.31 7.97
CA LYS A 122 -7.03 9.27 8.08
C LYS A 122 -8.24 8.90 7.23
N ILE A 123 -8.06 8.12 6.18
CA ILE A 123 -9.15 7.66 5.31
C ILE A 123 -10.10 6.64 5.97
N ILE A 124 -9.68 6.04 7.09
CA ILE A 124 -10.44 4.97 7.76
C ILE A 124 -11.78 5.49 8.31
N ALA A 125 -11.77 6.61 9.03
CA ALA A 125 -12.99 7.15 9.64
C ALA A 125 -14.02 7.64 8.58
N PRO A 126 -13.62 8.39 7.53
CA PRO A 126 -14.52 8.69 6.41
C PRO A 126 -15.08 7.44 5.75
N LEU A 127 -14.27 6.41 5.49
CA LEU A 127 -14.73 5.17 4.88
C LEU A 127 -15.80 4.47 5.74
N TYR A 128 -15.60 4.41 7.06
CA TYR A 128 -16.60 3.92 8.01
C TYR A 128 -17.90 4.72 7.93
N ILE A 129 -17.79 6.05 7.96
CA ILE A 129 -18.95 6.95 7.91
C ILE A 129 -19.77 6.75 6.64
N LEU A 130 -19.11 6.65 5.47
CA LEU A 130 -19.80 6.39 4.20
C LEU A 130 -20.60 5.09 4.26
N SER A 131 -19.99 4.00 4.75
CA SER A 131 -20.67 2.73 4.99
C SER A 131 -21.88 2.87 5.94
N GLN A 132 -21.76 3.67 7.00
CA GLN A 132 -22.86 3.92 7.94
C GLN A 132 -23.99 4.75 7.34
N ILE A 133 -23.67 5.76 6.52
CA ILE A 133 -24.66 6.57 5.82
C ILE A 133 -25.42 5.70 4.84
N ASP A 134 -24.73 4.92 4.01
CA ASP A 134 -25.36 4.08 3.00
C ASP A 134 -26.23 2.98 3.63
N GLN A 135 -25.84 2.47 4.80
CA GLN A 135 -26.65 1.50 5.54
C GLN A 135 -27.97 2.12 6.05
N LYS A 136 -27.92 3.34 6.61
CA LYS A 136 -29.07 3.95 7.30
C LYS A 136 -29.92 4.82 6.39
N PHE A 137 -29.32 5.39 5.36
CA PHE A 137 -29.89 6.39 4.44
C PHE A 137 -29.41 6.12 3.00
N PRO A 138 -29.78 4.98 2.39
CA PRO A 138 -29.23 4.53 1.10
C PRO A 138 -29.55 5.44 -0.10
N GLN A 139 -30.48 6.39 0.04
CA GLN A 139 -30.85 7.34 -1.01
C GLN A 139 -30.15 8.70 -0.85
N CYS A 140 -29.29 8.83 0.15
CA CYS A 140 -28.62 10.09 0.47
C CYS A 140 -27.52 10.40 -0.53
N ASN A 141 -27.46 11.65 -1.01
CA ASN A 141 -26.33 12.10 -1.83
C ASN A 141 -25.23 12.72 -0.97
N ILE A 142 -24.11 12.01 -0.81
CA ILE A 142 -22.97 12.44 0.02
C ILE A 142 -22.44 13.82 -0.36
N THR A 143 -22.45 14.19 -1.65
CA THR A 143 -21.92 15.49 -2.10
C THR A 143 -22.74 16.67 -1.59
N ASN A 144 -23.99 16.44 -1.21
CA ASN A 144 -24.90 17.47 -0.72
C ASN A 144 -24.91 17.57 0.81
N LEU A 145 -24.21 16.66 1.50
CA LEU A 145 -24.18 16.62 2.96
C LEU A 145 -23.31 17.71 3.57
N GLN A 146 -23.73 18.14 4.75
CA GLN A 146 -23.11 19.22 5.52
C GLN A 146 -22.66 18.72 6.88
N LEU A 147 -21.48 19.15 7.31
CA LEU A 147 -20.98 19.01 8.67
C LEU A 147 -21.36 20.28 9.44
N LYS A 148 -22.19 20.14 10.47
CA LYS A 148 -22.67 21.25 11.30
C LYS A 148 -22.24 21.08 12.75
N ASP A 149 -22.03 22.20 13.41
CA ASP A 149 -21.87 22.24 14.86
C ASP A 149 -23.26 22.30 15.53
N SER A 150 -23.52 21.40 16.48
CA SER A 150 -24.75 21.45 17.27
C SER A 150 -24.85 22.67 18.18
N GLU A 151 -23.71 23.28 18.54
CA GLU A 151 -23.62 24.41 19.45
C GLU A 151 -23.47 25.75 18.71
N ASN A 152 -23.00 25.73 17.46
CA ASN A 152 -22.82 26.92 16.62
C ASN A 152 -23.50 26.75 15.25
N PRO A 153 -24.74 27.24 15.07
CA PRO A 153 -25.50 27.06 13.83
C PRO A 153 -24.89 27.77 12.61
N ASN A 154 -23.93 28.68 12.81
CA ASN A 154 -23.22 29.35 11.72
C ASN A 154 -22.12 28.49 11.11
N VAL A 155 -21.68 27.43 11.79
CA VAL A 155 -20.67 26.51 11.27
C VAL A 155 -21.33 25.49 10.36
N ASN A 156 -20.96 25.53 9.08
CA ASN A 156 -21.51 24.66 8.06
C ASN A 156 -20.45 24.36 6.99
N LEU A 157 -19.91 23.14 6.99
CA LEU A 157 -18.86 22.71 6.08
C LEU A 157 -19.39 21.66 5.10
N SER A 158 -18.99 21.72 3.83
CA SER A 158 -19.32 20.65 2.88
C SER A 158 -18.62 19.34 3.26
N MET A 159 -19.36 18.23 3.26
CA MET A 159 -18.79 16.91 3.54
C MET A 159 -17.79 16.47 2.46
N GLU A 160 -18.09 16.71 1.19
CA GLU A 160 -17.18 16.43 0.07
C GLU A 160 -15.87 17.23 0.21
N LEU A 161 -15.98 18.53 0.51
CA LEU A 161 -14.81 19.39 0.67
C LEU A 161 -13.99 19.02 1.91
N ALA A 162 -14.63 18.59 3.00
CA ALA A 162 -13.93 18.09 4.19
C ALA A 162 -13.15 16.80 3.92
N ILE A 163 -13.69 15.89 3.11
CA ILE A 163 -12.95 14.69 2.70
C ILE A 163 -11.78 15.10 1.77
N GLU A 164 -12.00 16.02 0.83
CA GLU A 164 -10.96 16.53 -0.06
C GLU A 164 -9.82 17.22 0.70
N ASP A 165 -10.10 18.19 1.57
CA ASP A 165 -9.08 18.95 2.31
C ASP A 165 -8.29 18.07 3.27
N MET A 166 -8.97 17.09 3.91
CA MET A 166 -8.29 16.11 4.76
C MET A 166 -7.21 15.34 4.00
N ILE A 167 -7.43 15.08 2.71
CA ILE A 167 -6.50 14.31 1.87
C ILE A 167 -5.45 15.21 1.21
N THR A 168 -5.87 16.36 0.68
CA THR A 168 -5.04 17.24 -0.16
C THR A 168 -4.17 18.21 0.64
N TYR A 169 -4.47 18.45 1.92
CA TYR A 169 -3.78 19.44 2.76
C TYR A 169 -3.87 20.88 2.22
N HIS A 170 -4.86 21.18 1.37
CA HIS A 170 -5.06 22.55 0.87
C HIS A 170 -5.59 23.53 1.92
N GLU A 171 -6.15 23.02 3.02
CA GLU A 171 -6.69 23.80 4.13
C GLU A 171 -7.69 24.88 3.71
N LYS A 172 -8.55 24.58 2.71
CA LYS A 172 -9.60 25.52 2.26
C LYS A 172 -10.65 25.76 3.35
N ILE A 173 -10.94 24.76 4.16
CA ILE A 173 -11.92 24.85 5.25
C ILE A 173 -11.35 24.56 6.65
N ALA A 174 -10.34 23.69 6.76
CA ALA A 174 -9.64 23.39 8.02
C ALA A 174 -8.39 22.54 7.78
N SER A 175 -7.56 22.37 8.81
CA SER A 175 -6.39 21.50 8.78
C SER A 175 -6.78 20.03 8.55
N SER A 176 -5.88 19.28 7.90
CA SER A 176 -6.08 17.84 7.67
C SER A 176 -6.23 17.04 8.96
N ASN A 177 -5.47 17.38 10.02
CA ASN A 177 -5.57 16.71 11.32
C ASN A 177 -6.90 17.01 12.00
N GLY A 178 -7.33 18.28 12.05
CA GLY A 178 -8.59 18.67 12.66
C GLY A 178 -9.81 18.03 11.99
N LEU A 179 -9.80 17.93 10.65
CA LEU A 179 -10.85 17.23 9.89
C LEU A 179 -10.84 15.72 10.16
N ALA A 180 -9.67 15.10 10.22
CA ALA A 180 -9.56 13.68 10.53
C ALA A 180 -10.02 13.35 11.96
N THR A 181 -9.67 14.19 12.94
CA THR A 181 -10.18 14.07 14.31
C THR A 181 -11.69 14.31 14.36
N LEU A 182 -12.23 15.25 13.56
CA LEU A 182 -13.68 15.47 13.41
C LEU A 182 -14.38 14.20 12.92
N PHE A 183 -13.87 13.54 11.87
CA PHE A 183 -14.50 12.30 11.38
C PHE A 183 -14.49 11.18 12.42
N LYS A 184 -13.46 11.11 13.28
CA LYS A 184 -13.44 10.15 14.40
C LYS A 184 -14.53 10.42 15.46
N ARG A 185 -15.22 11.56 15.44
CA ARG A 185 -16.31 11.87 16.40
C ARG A 185 -17.61 11.13 16.11
N PHE A 186 -17.79 10.53 14.93
CA PHE A 186 -19.04 9.84 14.56
C PHE A 186 -19.12 8.38 15.01
N GLU A 187 -18.08 7.87 15.69
CA GLU A 187 -18.08 6.54 16.30
C GLU A 187 -17.14 6.51 17.50
N THR A 188 -17.36 5.59 18.44
CA THR A 188 -16.43 5.40 19.55
C THR A 188 -15.14 4.81 19.03
N ARG A 189 -14.00 5.17 19.64
CA ARG A 189 -12.69 4.67 19.21
C ARG A 189 -12.63 3.13 19.23
N TYR A 190 -13.26 2.51 20.25
CA TYR A 190 -13.34 1.05 20.37
C TYR A 190 -14.12 0.42 19.21
N ASN A 191 -15.29 0.96 18.86
CA ASN A 191 -16.09 0.40 17.76
C ASN A 191 -15.43 0.64 16.40
N LEU A 192 -14.78 1.80 16.21
CA LEU A 192 -14.05 2.10 14.99
C LEU A 192 -12.86 1.14 14.83
N GLU A 193 -12.08 0.90 15.89
CA GLU A 193 -11.01 -0.11 15.90
C GLU A 193 -11.56 -1.51 15.59
N ALA A 194 -12.63 -1.94 16.29
CA ALA A 194 -13.26 -3.24 16.06
C ALA A 194 -13.75 -3.40 14.60
N TRP A 195 -14.23 -2.31 13.98
CA TRP A 195 -14.59 -2.32 12.57
C TRP A 195 -13.37 -2.51 11.66
N VAL A 196 -12.25 -1.83 11.94
CA VAL A 196 -10.99 -2.02 11.18
C VAL A 196 -10.48 -3.44 11.34
N GLN A 197 -10.48 -3.99 12.55
CA GLN A 197 -10.11 -5.39 12.83
C GLN A 197 -11.03 -6.35 12.05
N LYS A 198 -12.33 -6.07 11.99
CA LYS A 198 -13.29 -6.90 11.25
C LYS A 198 -13.06 -6.90 9.74
N ILE A 199 -12.70 -5.77 9.11
CA ILE A 199 -12.50 -5.73 7.64
C ILE A 199 -11.12 -6.25 7.23
N THR A 200 -10.11 -6.15 8.11
CA THR A 200 -8.73 -6.58 7.85
C THR A 200 -8.44 -8.01 8.32
N GLY A 201 -9.07 -8.45 9.41
CA GLY A 201 -8.75 -9.68 10.13
C GLY A 201 -7.59 -9.55 11.13
N ASN A 202 -6.96 -8.38 11.22
CA ASN A 202 -5.83 -8.17 12.11
C ASN A 202 -6.28 -7.68 13.49
N ASN A 203 -6.59 -8.62 14.37
CA ASN A 203 -7.03 -8.32 15.74
C ASN A 203 -5.92 -7.73 16.64
N SER A 204 -4.69 -7.61 16.15
CA SER A 204 -3.56 -7.01 16.90
C SER A 204 -3.38 -5.52 16.65
N LEU A 205 -4.07 -4.95 15.64
CA LEU A 205 -4.01 -3.51 15.37
C LEU A 205 -4.69 -2.72 16.50
N LYS A 206 -4.19 -1.50 16.70
CA LYS A 206 -4.79 -0.49 17.57
C LYS A 206 -5.16 0.75 16.76
N PHE A 207 -6.39 1.24 16.88
CA PHE A 207 -6.85 2.42 16.13
C PHE A 207 -7.74 3.33 16.98
N GLN A 208 -7.17 3.83 18.06
CA GLN A 208 -7.83 4.68 19.06
C GLN A 208 -7.13 6.02 19.29
N GLY A 209 -6.03 6.31 18.59
CA GLY A 209 -5.31 7.58 18.73
C GLY A 209 -5.91 8.70 17.90
N ASP A 210 -5.48 9.93 18.14
CA ASP A 210 -5.82 11.11 17.33
C ASP A 210 -4.64 11.51 16.41
N TYR A 211 -4.72 12.71 15.84
CA TYR A 211 -3.75 13.24 14.88
C TYR A 211 -3.03 14.51 15.38
N GLY A 212 -2.95 14.69 16.70
CA GLY A 212 -2.25 15.82 17.31
C GLY A 212 -3.02 17.15 17.32
N GLU A 213 -4.25 17.17 16.82
CA GLU A 213 -5.13 18.35 16.83
C GLU A 213 -6.55 17.98 17.26
N ASP A 214 -7.20 18.93 17.94
CA ASP A 214 -8.63 18.87 18.28
C ASP A 214 -9.51 18.80 17.02
N PRO A 215 -10.71 18.21 17.10
CA PRO A 215 -11.62 18.17 15.96
C PRO A 215 -12.05 19.58 15.56
N THR A 216 -12.11 19.86 14.25
CA THR A 216 -12.55 21.15 13.70
C THR A 216 -13.94 21.57 14.22
N ILE A 217 -14.81 20.60 14.49
CA ILE A 217 -16.10 20.76 15.16
C ILE A 217 -16.15 19.74 16.29
N LYS A 218 -16.40 20.19 17.53
CA LYS A 218 -16.32 19.33 18.72
C LYS A 218 -17.45 18.27 18.78
N ASN A 219 -18.67 18.71 18.47
CA ASN A 219 -19.89 17.91 18.49
C ASN A 219 -20.58 17.95 17.11
N PRO A 220 -19.94 17.36 16.07
CA PRO A 220 -20.43 17.48 14.72
C PRO A 220 -21.71 16.66 14.49
N THR A 221 -22.52 17.16 13.56
CA THR A 221 -23.63 16.42 12.97
C THR A 221 -23.48 16.40 11.45
N ILE A 222 -23.83 15.29 10.83
CA ILE A 222 -24.00 15.20 9.38
C ILE A 222 -25.45 15.53 9.08
N PHE A 223 -25.67 16.60 8.32
CA PHE A 223 -26.98 17.14 8.01
C PHE A 223 -27.22 17.09 6.51
N ASP A 224 -28.40 16.63 6.13
CA ASP A 224 -28.89 16.67 4.76
C ASP A 224 -29.77 17.93 4.59
N PRO A 225 -29.35 18.92 3.77
CA PRO A 225 -30.11 20.13 3.56
C PRO A 225 -31.38 19.93 2.72
N GLU A 226 -31.44 18.90 1.87
CA GLU A 226 -32.61 18.64 1.03
C GLU A 226 -33.75 18.07 1.87
N THR A 227 -33.46 17.04 2.67
CA THR A 227 -34.47 16.41 3.54
C THR A 227 -34.63 17.10 4.89
N LYS A 228 -33.73 18.04 5.22
CA LYS A 228 -33.63 18.73 6.52
C LYS A 228 -33.44 17.77 7.70
N LYS A 229 -32.78 16.63 7.47
CA LYS A 229 -32.56 15.58 8.48
C LYS A 229 -31.12 15.56 8.96
N ILE A 230 -30.96 15.20 10.23
CA ILE A 230 -29.67 14.80 10.77
C ILE A 230 -29.47 13.32 10.44
N ILE A 231 -28.42 13.03 9.68
CA ILE A 231 -28.04 11.71 9.19
C ILE A 231 -27.23 10.98 10.27
N LEU A 232 -26.19 11.62 10.79
CA LEU A 232 -25.36 11.08 11.89
C LEU A 232 -25.08 12.19 12.92
N LYS A 233 -24.88 11.78 14.17
CA LYS A 233 -24.50 12.66 15.28
C LYS A 233 -23.20 12.16 15.88
N SER A 234 -22.41 13.07 16.44
CA SER A 234 -21.23 12.70 17.22
C SER A 234 -21.59 11.83 18.42
N VAL A 235 -20.66 10.96 18.81
CA VAL A 235 -20.77 10.14 20.01
C VAL A 235 -19.95 10.72 21.16
N LEU A 236 -20.17 10.17 22.37
CA LEU A 236 -19.34 10.49 23.53
C LEU A 236 -17.88 10.08 23.28
N ASN A 237 -16.97 10.91 23.75
CA ASN A 237 -15.54 10.67 23.62
C ASN A 237 -15.15 9.43 24.45
N SER A 238 -14.69 8.37 23.81
CA SER A 238 -14.09 7.22 24.51
C SER A 238 -12.61 7.49 24.83
N PRO A 239 -11.98 6.77 25.78
CA PRO A 239 -10.55 6.95 26.06
C PRO A 239 -9.70 6.86 24.80
N GLN A 240 -8.69 7.74 24.72
CA GLN A 240 -7.71 7.74 23.63
C GLN A 240 -6.69 6.61 23.83
N GLY A 241 -6.28 6.00 22.73
CA GLY A 241 -5.23 4.98 22.70
C GLY A 241 -4.23 5.22 21.57
N ASP A 242 -3.61 4.14 21.09
CA ASP A 242 -2.61 4.19 20.02
C ASP A 242 -3.26 4.15 18.61
N ASN A 243 -2.51 4.58 17.59
CA ASN A 243 -2.82 4.36 16.16
C ASN A 243 -1.76 3.45 15.53
N PHE A 244 -1.70 2.20 15.99
CA PHE A 244 -0.79 1.19 15.47
C PHE A 244 -1.50 0.26 14.49
N VAL A 245 -1.28 0.48 13.19
CA VAL A 245 -1.73 -0.40 12.11
C VAL A 245 -0.53 -0.99 11.39
N SER A 246 -0.73 -2.00 10.57
CA SER A 246 0.32 -2.62 9.76
C SER A 246 0.25 -2.17 8.29
N ALA A 247 1.33 -2.42 7.54
CA ALA A 247 1.33 -2.18 6.09
C ALA A 247 0.26 -3.04 5.40
N TYR A 248 0.05 -4.27 5.89
CA TYR A 248 -1.04 -5.14 5.44
C TYR A 248 -2.41 -4.48 5.63
N ASP A 249 -2.71 -3.90 6.80
CA ASP A 249 -4.03 -3.31 7.09
C ASP A 249 -4.38 -2.21 6.08
N LEU A 250 -3.41 -1.34 5.77
CA LEU A 250 -3.61 -0.25 4.83
C LEU A 250 -3.65 -0.73 3.38
N THR A 251 -2.82 -1.71 3.00
CA THR A 251 -2.88 -2.36 1.68
C THR A 251 -4.22 -3.07 1.49
N ARG A 252 -4.75 -3.68 2.55
CA ARG A 252 -6.07 -4.30 2.59
C ARG A 252 -7.18 -3.27 2.42
N ILE A 253 -7.11 -2.14 3.13
CA ILE A 253 -8.11 -1.07 2.99
C ILE A 253 -8.08 -0.46 1.58
N ILE A 254 -6.91 -0.15 1.03
CA ILE A 254 -6.83 0.49 -0.29
C ILE A 254 -7.21 -0.46 -1.43
N SER A 255 -6.97 -1.76 -1.28
CA SER A 255 -7.48 -2.78 -2.22
C SER A 255 -8.98 -2.96 -2.12
N LEU A 256 -9.58 -2.89 -0.93
CA LEU A 256 -11.05 -2.89 -0.78
C LEU A 256 -11.71 -1.70 -1.47
N ILE A 257 -11.06 -0.54 -1.47
CA ILE A 257 -11.51 0.68 -2.19
C ILE A 257 -11.31 0.51 -3.70
N GLY A 258 -10.07 0.23 -4.13
CA GLY A 258 -9.69 0.24 -5.55
C GLY A 258 -10.31 -0.90 -6.37
N TRP A 259 -10.50 -2.07 -5.76
CA TRP A 259 -11.13 -3.21 -6.42
C TRP A 259 -12.61 -3.38 -6.12
N TYR A 260 -13.27 -2.44 -5.42
CA TYR A 260 -14.65 -2.59 -4.93
C TYR A 260 -15.63 -3.24 -5.95
N ASN A 261 -15.62 -2.79 -7.21
CA ASN A 261 -16.50 -3.31 -8.28
C ASN A 261 -16.12 -4.71 -8.82
N TYR A 262 -14.91 -5.17 -8.53
CA TYR A 262 -14.39 -6.48 -8.92
C TYR A 262 -14.44 -7.51 -7.78
N LEU A 263 -14.77 -7.07 -6.56
CA LEU A 263 -14.85 -7.94 -5.41
C LEU A 263 -16.18 -8.70 -5.39
N PRO A 264 -16.17 -10.01 -5.06
CA PRO A 264 -17.38 -10.72 -4.69
C PRO A 264 -18.08 -10.05 -3.50
N THR A 265 -19.40 -10.17 -3.40
CA THR A 265 -20.20 -9.52 -2.33
C THR A 265 -19.68 -9.84 -0.92
N GLN A 266 -19.21 -11.07 -0.64
CA GLN A 266 -18.65 -11.42 0.67
C GLN A 266 -17.30 -10.74 1.00
N CYS A 267 -16.65 -10.14 -0.01
CA CYS A 267 -15.38 -9.42 0.12
C CYS A 267 -15.56 -7.90 0.09
N GLN A 268 -16.72 -7.40 -0.31
CA GLN A 268 -17.01 -5.96 -0.35
C GLN A 268 -17.22 -5.39 1.04
N LEU A 269 -16.86 -4.11 1.22
CA LEU A 269 -17.16 -3.38 2.44
C LEU A 269 -18.69 -3.35 2.66
N PRO A 270 -19.18 -3.72 3.84
CA PRO A 270 -20.61 -3.88 4.06
C PRO A 270 -21.34 -2.55 3.87
N ASN A 271 -22.47 -2.61 3.17
CA ASN A 271 -23.42 -1.51 2.95
C ASN A 271 -22.87 -0.30 2.18
N LEU A 272 -21.58 -0.24 1.85
CA LEU A 272 -21.00 0.86 1.10
C LEU A 272 -21.53 0.83 -0.34
N GLN A 273 -21.99 1.95 -0.88
CA GLN A 273 -22.40 2.12 -2.26
C GLN A 273 -21.28 2.76 -3.10
N GLN A 274 -21.24 2.44 -4.39
CA GLN A 274 -20.25 3.00 -5.31
C GLN A 274 -20.34 4.54 -5.39
N THR A 275 -21.54 5.10 -5.35
CA THR A 275 -21.78 6.56 -5.41
C THR A 275 -21.11 7.29 -4.24
N SER A 276 -21.28 6.78 -3.02
CA SER A 276 -20.65 7.31 -1.81
C SER A 276 -19.14 7.10 -1.82
N LEU A 277 -18.67 5.93 -2.25
CA LEU A 277 -17.24 5.62 -2.38
C LEU A 277 -16.55 6.54 -3.39
N ASN A 278 -17.23 6.94 -4.48
CA ASN A 278 -16.67 7.84 -5.49
C ASN A 278 -16.20 9.19 -4.89
N CYS A 279 -16.85 9.69 -3.84
CA CYS A 279 -16.43 10.90 -3.14
C CYS A 279 -15.02 10.74 -2.57
N LEU A 280 -14.76 9.61 -1.90
CA LEU A 280 -13.45 9.30 -1.33
C LEU A 280 -12.41 9.01 -2.43
N ILE A 281 -12.77 8.24 -3.46
CA ILE A 281 -11.88 7.93 -4.59
C ILE A 281 -11.39 9.20 -5.27
N LYS A 282 -12.29 10.14 -5.57
CA LYS A 282 -11.93 11.43 -6.20
C LYS A 282 -10.99 12.25 -5.33
N ALA A 283 -11.22 12.29 -4.01
CA ALA A 283 -10.36 12.99 -3.08
C ALA A 283 -8.97 12.34 -2.99
N MET A 284 -8.90 11.01 -2.90
CA MET A 284 -7.63 10.24 -2.89
C MET A 284 -6.86 10.35 -4.20
N GLY A 285 -7.54 10.56 -5.33
CA GLY A 285 -6.88 10.87 -6.61
C GLY A 285 -6.16 12.23 -6.63
N LYS A 286 -6.43 13.10 -5.66
CA LYS A 286 -5.82 14.43 -5.49
C LYS A 286 -4.79 14.50 -4.35
N ASP A 287 -4.46 13.37 -3.69
CA ASP A 287 -3.43 13.36 -2.64
C ASP A 287 -2.09 13.91 -3.18
N THR A 288 -1.35 14.58 -2.31
CA THR A 288 -0.16 15.36 -2.68
C THR A 288 1.03 14.49 -3.08
N ALA A 289 1.14 13.26 -2.57
CA ALA A 289 2.27 12.38 -2.92
C ALA A 289 2.02 11.68 -4.25
N ARG A 290 2.84 12.02 -5.25
CA ARG A 290 2.76 11.52 -6.63
C ARG A 290 3.88 10.54 -7.00
N TYR A 291 4.31 9.68 -6.06
CA TYR A 291 5.39 8.72 -6.32
C TYR A 291 5.10 7.76 -7.47
N VAL A 292 3.84 7.36 -7.68
CA VAL A 292 3.46 6.52 -8.82
C VAL A 292 3.60 7.28 -10.13
N ASP A 293 3.24 8.56 -10.19
CA ASP A 293 3.45 9.39 -11.40
C ASP A 293 4.94 9.44 -11.76
N VAL A 294 5.79 9.72 -10.77
CA VAL A 294 7.26 9.73 -10.93
C VAL A 294 7.76 8.37 -11.41
N ALA A 295 7.23 7.27 -10.88
CA ALA A 295 7.60 5.93 -11.32
C ALA A 295 7.22 5.67 -12.78
N LEU A 296 6.01 6.05 -13.20
CA LEU A 296 5.54 5.86 -14.58
C LEU A 296 6.38 6.67 -15.56
N GLU A 297 6.67 7.93 -15.24
CA GLU A 297 7.54 8.82 -16.03
C GLU A 297 8.98 8.28 -16.12
N THR A 298 9.54 7.87 -14.98
CA THR A 298 10.92 7.33 -14.92
C THR A 298 11.08 6.07 -15.77
N LEU A 299 10.03 5.25 -15.84
CA LEU A 299 10.01 4.03 -16.66
C LEU A 299 9.70 4.31 -18.14
N GLY A 300 9.31 5.54 -18.50
CA GLY A 300 8.97 5.93 -19.86
C GLY A 300 7.72 5.25 -20.42
N ILE A 301 6.80 4.85 -19.54
CA ILE A 301 5.57 4.12 -19.93
C ILE A 301 4.32 4.99 -19.89
N GLU A 302 4.41 6.19 -19.34
CA GLU A 302 3.30 7.14 -19.13
C GLU A 302 2.60 7.53 -20.44
N GLN A 303 3.34 7.57 -21.55
CA GLN A 303 2.81 7.91 -22.89
C GLN A 303 2.11 6.73 -23.58
N VAL A 304 2.28 5.52 -23.05
CA VAL A 304 1.88 4.28 -23.72
C VAL A 304 0.72 3.59 -23.00
N ILE A 305 0.68 3.67 -21.67
CA ILE A 305 -0.40 3.08 -20.88
C ILE A 305 -1.72 3.86 -21.04
N THR A 306 -2.84 3.18 -20.81
CA THR A 306 -4.17 3.81 -20.84
C THR A 306 -5.02 3.44 -19.62
N SER A 307 -6.12 4.16 -19.40
CA SER A 307 -7.06 3.95 -18.28
C SER A 307 -6.38 3.95 -16.90
N THR A 308 -5.36 4.80 -16.74
CA THR A 308 -4.59 4.92 -15.50
C THR A 308 -5.46 5.42 -14.35
N VAL A 309 -5.44 4.71 -13.24
CA VAL A 309 -6.01 5.15 -11.96
C VAL A 309 -4.93 5.09 -10.91
N ILE A 310 -4.75 6.21 -10.22
CA ILE A 310 -3.85 6.34 -9.07
C ILE A 310 -4.66 7.02 -7.98
N ILE A 311 -4.89 6.31 -6.89
CA ILE A 311 -5.42 6.88 -5.65
C ILE A 311 -4.43 6.59 -4.54
N SER A 312 -4.15 7.59 -3.70
CA SER A 312 -3.14 7.43 -2.65
C SER A 312 -3.50 8.20 -1.38
N LYS A 313 -2.76 7.88 -0.32
CA LYS A 313 -2.66 8.73 0.86
C LYS A 313 -1.23 8.64 1.38
N MET A 314 -0.65 9.79 1.68
CA MET A 314 0.63 9.86 2.38
C MET A 314 0.48 10.23 3.86
N GLY A 315 1.47 9.86 4.66
CA GLY A 315 1.74 10.42 5.98
C GLY A 315 3.24 10.64 6.19
N TYR A 316 3.60 11.72 6.85
CA TYR A 316 4.99 12.11 7.07
C TYR A 316 5.10 12.80 8.43
N GLY A 317 6.19 12.54 9.14
CA GLY A 317 6.43 13.17 10.44
C GLY A 317 7.64 12.59 11.15
N ASP A 318 8.12 13.32 12.14
CA ASP A 318 9.19 12.88 13.03
C ASP A 318 8.62 12.20 14.28
N SER A 319 9.09 10.99 14.57
CA SER A 319 8.76 10.33 15.82
C SER A 319 9.79 10.72 16.88
N GLN A 320 9.39 11.56 17.84
CA GLN A 320 10.25 11.88 18.99
C GLN A 320 10.60 10.64 19.82
N ILE A 321 9.66 9.71 19.97
CA ILE A 321 9.86 8.47 20.75
C ILE A 321 10.86 7.54 20.07
N ARG A 322 10.79 7.41 18.73
CA ARG A 322 11.68 6.51 17.97
C ARG A 322 12.93 7.19 17.45
N GLN A 323 13.01 8.51 17.57
CA GLN A 323 14.06 9.37 17.02
C GLN A 323 14.26 9.11 15.52
N THR A 324 13.17 9.05 14.77
CA THR A 324 13.17 8.73 13.35
C THR A 324 12.31 9.71 12.56
N LEU A 325 12.77 10.10 11.38
CA LEU A 325 11.92 10.73 10.37
C LEU A 325 11.24 9.63 9.56
N GLU A 326 9.94 9.74 9.37
CA GLU A 326 9.13 8.68 8.78
C GLU A 326 8.26 9.19 7.64
N ALA A 327 8.13 8.35 6.61
CA ALA A 327 7.25 8.57 5.48
C ALA A 327 6.45 7.29 5.25
N CYS A 328 5.14 7.44 5.08
CA CYS A 328 4.20 6.37 4.84
C CYS A 328 3.45 6.70 3.56
N TYR A 329 3.29 5.70 2.69
CA TYR A 329 2.59 5.86 1.42
C TYR A 329 1.74 4.64 1.17
N MET A 330 0.43 4.84 1.03
CA MET A 330 -0.48 3.83 0.50
C MET A 330 -0.97 4.26 -0.88
N ALA A 331 -1.07 3.32 -1.80
CA ALA A 331 -1.61 3.58 -3.13
C ALA A 331 -2.35 2.37 -3.69
N PHE A 332 -3.34 2.67 -4.53
CA PHE A 332 -3.89 1.73 -5.49
C PHE A 332 -3.63 2.24 -6.89
N VAL A 333 -3.17 1.34 -7.74
CA VAL A 333 -2.76 1.63 -9.11
C VAL A 333 -3.42 0.63 -10.04
N GLN A 334 -3.98 1.12 -11.14
CA GLN A 334 -4.38 0.27 -12.26
C GLN A 334 -4.08 0.97 -13.59
N PHE A 335 -3.71 0.21 -14.60
CA PHE A 335 -3.57 0.71 -15.97
C PHE A 335 -3.56 -0.44 -16.97
N ILE A 336 -3.84 -0.11 -18.22
CA ILE A 336 -3.75 -1.01 -19.37
C ILE A 336 -2.38 -0.81 -20.01
N ASP A 337 -1.57 -1.86 -20.04
CA ASP A 337 -0.23 -1.90 -20.63
C ASP A 337 -0.24 -2.62 -21.98
N PRO A 338 -0.02 -1.90 -23.11
CA PRO A 338 0.05 -2.49 -24.44
C PRO A 338 1.45 -3.00 -24.82
N LEU A 339 2.51 -2.73 -24.04
CA LEU A 339 3.88 -3.15 -24.35
C LEU A 339 4.06 -4.66 -24.58
N PRO A 340 3.35 -5.55 -23.88
CA PRO A 340 3.35 -6.97 -24.20
C PRO A 340 3.04 -7.27 -25.68
N ASN A 341 2.24 -6.45 -26.37
CA ASN A 341 1.92 -6.63 -27.80
C ASN A 341 3.13 -6.48 -28.71
N ALA A 342 4.14 -5.68 -28.32
CA ALA A 342 5.40 -5.58 -29.07
C ALA A 342 6.14 -6.93 -29.15
N ASN A 343 5.86 -7.85 -28.22
CA ASN A 343 6.43 -9.20 -28.14
C ASN A 343 5.40 -10.31 -28.41
N GLN A 344 4.30 -10.03 -29.13
CA GLN A 344 3.21 -10.99 -29.41
C GLN A 344 2.46 -11.52 -28.17
N LYS A 345 2.62 -10.89 -26.99
CA LYS A 345 1.78 -11.15 -25.81
C LYS A 345 0.57 -10.21 -25.84
N PRO A 346 -0.62 -10.61 -25.35
CA PRO A 346 -1.77 -9.70 -25.29
C PRO A 346 -1.52 -8.53 -24.33
N THR A 347 -2.16 -7.38 -24.61
CA THR A 347 -2.29 -6.25 -23.67
C THR A 347 -2.62 -6.75 -22.26
N GLN A 348 -1.97 -6.17 -21.25
CA GLN A 348 -2.16 -6.57 -19.87
C GLN A 348 -2.87 -5.49 -19.06
N PHE A 349 -3.89 -5.90 -18.32
CA PHE A 349 -4.46 -5.09 -17.26
C PHE A 349 -3.61 -5.28 -16.00
N ARG A 350 -2.83 -4.26 -15.64
CA ARG A 350 -1.97 -4.28 -14.46
C ARG A 350 -2.70 -3.58 -13.31
N THR A 351 -2.77 -4.25 -12.17
CA THR A 351 -3.42 -3.66 -10.99
C THR A 351 -2.76 -4.11 -9.70
N LEU A 352 -2.57 -3.17 -8.77
CA LEU A 352 -1.99 -3.43 -7.46
C LEU A 352 -2.47 -2.45 -6.39
N ALA A 353 -2.45 -2.92 -5.16
CA ALA A 353 -2.49 -2.12 -3.95
C ALA A 353 -1.13 -2.23 -3.24
N LEU A 354 -0.63 -1.14 -2.67
CA LEU A 354 0.62 -1.14 -1.92
C LEU A 354 0.55 -0.20 -0.72
N THR A 355 1.35 -0.53 0.30
CA THR A 355 1.68 0.36 1.42
C THR A 355 3.14 0.20 1.75
N LEU A 356 3.85 1.32 1.90
CA LEU A 356 5.24 1.40 2.33
C LEU A 356 5.34 2.30 3.55
N ARG A 357 6.21 1.93 4.48
CA ARG A 357 6.70 2.77 5.57
C ARG A 357 8.21 2.81 5.52
N GLY A 358 8.73 4.01 5.30
CA GLY A 358 10.14 4.33 5.38
C GLY A 358 10.49 5.03 6.68
N GLY A 359 11.70 4.82 7.19
CA GLY A 359 12.21 5.48 8.38
C GLY A 359 13.73 5.67 8.35
N ILE A 360 14.19 6.86 8.72
CA ILE A 360 15.63 7.17 8.88
C ILE A 360 15.85 7.73 10.29
N PRO A 361 16.82 7.20 11.08
CA PRO A 361 17.17 7.77 12.38
C PRO A 361 17.62 9.23 12.28
N ILE A 362 17.13 10.06 13.19
CA ILE A 362 17.53 11.46 13.35
C ILE A 362 18.62 11.49 14.42
N ASN A 363 19.88 11.57 13.99
CA ASN A 363 21.02 11.68 14.90
C ASN A 363 21.29 13.12 15.35
N ASN A 364 20.95 14.10 14.51
CA ASN A 364 21.06 15.53 14.76
C ASN A 364 19.95 16.26 13.98
N MET A 365 19.31 17.27 14.59
CA MET A 365 18.28 18.08 13.95
C MET A 365 18.82 18.97 12.82
N GLU A 366 20.12 19.29 12.82
CA GLU A 366 20.75 20.03 11.71
C GLU A 366 20.70 19.26 10.38
N ASP A 367 20.62 17.93 10.44
CA ASP A 367 20.53 17.05 9.28
C ASP A 367 19.09 16.84 8.79
N PHE A 368 18.08 17.39 9.46
CA PHE A 368 16.67 17.07 9.22
C PHE A 368 16.26 17.23 7.75
N ASN A 369 16.63 18.35 7.13
CA ASN A 369 16.32 18.62 5.72
C ASN A 369 16.98 17.60 4.79
N ARG A 370 18.24 17.24 5.04
CA ARG A 370 18.96 16.24 4.25
C ARG A 370 18.29 14.86 4.37
N ILE A 371 17.93 14.47 5.60
CA ILE A 371 17.25 13.20 5.88
C ILE A 371 15.85 13.17 5.23
N ALA A 372 15.12 14.28 5.25
CA ALA A 372 13.82 14.41 4.60
C ALA A 372 13.91 14.19 3.09
N LEU A 373 14.86 14.87 2.43
CA LEU A 373 15.10 14.71 0.99
C LEU A 373 15.55 13.28 0.65
N GLU A 374 16.41 12.68 1.49
CA GLU A 374 16.84 11.30 1.32
C GLU A 374 15.68 10.31 1.42
N LEU A 375 14.79 10.49 2.41
CA LEU A 375 13.63 9.63 2.61
C LEU A 375 12.60 9.78 1.49
N ASP A 376 12.33 11.00 1.04
CA ASP A 376 11.42 11.28 -0.08
C ASP A 376 11.93 10.63 -1.39
N ALA A 377 13.19 10.88 -1.73
CA ALA A 377 13.85 10.25 -2.88
C ALA A 377 13.88 8.73 -2.77
N ARG A 378 14.08 8.20 -1.54
CA ARG A 378 13.99 6.77 -1.27
C ARG A 378 12.60 6.24 -1.58
N MET A 379 11.54 6.85 -1.05
CA MET A 379 10.17 6.41 -1.31
C MET A 379 9.86 6.38 -2.82
N ALA A 380 10.27 7.42 -3.56
CA ALA A 380 10.11 7.47 -5.01
C ALA A 380 10.86 6.34 -5.74
N ALA A 381 12.12 6.08 -5.37
CA ALA A 381 12.94 5.02 -5.96
C ALA A 381 12.35 3.62 -5.72
N GLU A 382 11.89 3.35 -4.50
CA GLU A 382 11.34 2.05 -4.12
C GLU A 382 9.96 1.81 -4.76
N VAL A 383 9.10 2.83 -4.86
CA VAL A 383 7.86 2.75 -5.64
C VAL A 383 8.17 2.51 -7.12
N THR A 384 9.20 3.16 -7.67
CA THR A 384 9.64 2.95 -9.06
C THR A 384 10.09 1.50 -9.30
N GLU A 385 10.89 0.94 -8.41
CA GLU A 385 11.34 -0.45 -8.52
C GLU A 385 10.17 -1.45 -8.40
N ILE A 386 9.19 -1.17 -7.54
CA ILE A 386 7.95 -1.96 -7.46
C ILE A 386 7.21 -1.94 -8.80
N ILE A 387 6.94 -0.75 -9.36
CA ILE A 387 6.21 -0.64 -10.62
C ILE A 387 7.00 -1.27 -11.77
N ARG A 388 8.34 -1.12 -11.80
CA ARG A 388 9.21 -1.79 -12.78
C ARG A 388 9.02 -3.30 -12.73
N ARG A 389 9.06 -3.90 -11.54
CA ARG A 389 8.89 -5.36 -11.36
C ARG A 389 7.46 -5.81 -11.69
N VAL A 390 6.44 -4.99 -11.45
CA VAL A 390 5.06 -5.27 -11.90
C VAL A 390 4.98 -5.32 -13.43
N VAL A 391 5.62 -4.37 -14.11
CA VAL A 391 5.61 -4.29 -15.58
C VAL A 391 6.43 -5.43 -16.20
N ALA A 392 7.55 -5.76 -15.58
CA ALA A 392 8.44 -6.83 -16.03
C ALA A 392 7.98 -8.25 -15.62
N GLU A 393 6.84 -8.39 -14.91
CA GLU A 393 6.32 -9.67 -14.38
C GLU A 393 7.34 -10.37 -13.45
N GLU A 394 8.07 -9.60 -12.64
CA GLU A 394 9.14 -10.10 -11.75
C GLU A 394 8.69 -10.26 -10.29
N LEU A 395 7.50 -9.75 -9.92
CA LEU A 395 6.96 -9.88 -8.56
C LEU A 395 6.14 -11.15 -8.33
N ASP A 396 5.55 -11.70 -9.39
CA ASP A 396 4.72 -12.91 -9.36
C ASP A 396 5.49 -14.17 -9.78
N GLN A 397 6.80 -14.04 -10.01
CA GLN A 397 7.71 -15.13 -10.31
C GLN A 397 8.58 -15.44 -9.08
N LEU A 398 8.69 -16.72 -8.71
CA LEU A 398 9.73 -17.16 -7.77
C LEU A 398 11.08 -17.06 -8.49
N TYR A 399 12.01 -16.27 -7.94
CA TYR A 399 13.42 -16.36 -8.27
C TYR A 399 14.14 -17.31 -7.34
#